data_AF-A0A7W3WXU6-F1
#
_entry.id   AF-A0A7W3WXU6-F1
#
_cell.length_a   1.000
_cell.length_b   1.000
_cell.length_c   1.000
_cell.angle_alpha   90.00
_cell.angle_beta   90.00
_cell.angle_gamma   90.00
#
_symmetry.space_group_name_H-M   'P 1'
#
loop_
_entity.id
_entity.type
_entity.pdbx_description
1 polymer ?
#
loop_
_entity_poly.entity_id
_entity_poly.type
_entity_poly.pdbx_seq_one_letter_code
_entity_poly.pdbx_strand_id
1 'polypeptide(L)'
;MPPPRSAADDRPPRARPPRPRGVPSPRAGSPLPAAPPSAAGDRARPAPGDVTPSRRGKPPERGPGARRRPERADRADHSDRSDRSGRSDAVQPLRPVPPAESAPHVEPAPPSAPAPAVETAPPAETVQPVQSAPAAELWTDAVPPEPTDAARNPTGGSTPRGGPESSGGPGPTGGPAPHHAAGLDHGVLKSLLGAWALAACSAQETAAVEAHLTDCAPCAGEALRLRDAVALLHPEDNLDLDPRLRSRVLEGALGRRPARIPIPEWAEPFDAETARLDALLRDMADAEWRAPVRLRWFEGEREHTRTATVAEVISHLMAVDGLLAGQLGLSDPLAALADEPGAPQLAALANPASRTEAYWSSGIAPEGRLVHGPWREQTHALMRGASFADATAAEREVRGVRLPLRDAFLDRAFECWTHAVDIADAVDYPHPAPEGAHLRQLIGLAARTLPHVLADRRRAGLAAQPRRLSVAGAPGRTLHLEVEGSGGGDWYIALDSPTAEAGPEGAVAHVAMDGVEFCQLVAGHVSPLDAAAGAEGDPQAIRDVLFATASMSRL
;
A
#
# COMPACT_ATOMS: atom_id res chain seq x y z
N MET A 1 -24.16 -38.14 64.50
CA MET A 1 -24.53 -37.73 65.89
C MET A 1 -23.33 -37.04 66.54
N PRO A 2 -23.51 -36.22 67.61
CA PRO A 2 -22.65 -35.05 67.89
C PRO A 2 -21.73 -35.21 69.16
N PRO A 3 -21.02 -34.16 69.68
CA PRO A 3 -19.73 -33.62 69.21
C PRO A 3 -18.54 -33.94 70.17
N PRO A 4 -18.15 -33.21 71.27
CA PRO A 4 -18.07 -31.76 71.62
C PRO A 4 -16.71 -31.23 72.19
N ARG A 5 -16.30 -29.98 71.83
CA ARG A 5 -15.56 -28.98 72.70
C ARG A 5 -14.07 -29.29 73.08
N SER A 6 -13.20 -28.36 73.52
CA SER A 6 -13.35 -26.99 74.05
C SER A 6 -12.03 -26.15 74.09
N ALA A 7 -12.14 -24.81 73.99
CA ALA A 7 -11.37 -23.73 74.71
C ALA A 7 -9.81 -23.67 74.61
N ALA A 8 -9.07 -22.57 74.83
CA ALA A 8 -9.26 -21.16 75.28
C ALA A 8 -7.98 -20.36 74.84
N ASP A 9 -7.75 -19.05 75.06
CA ASP A 9 -8.48 -17.77 74.93
C ASP A 9 -7.42 -16.62 74.97
N ASP A 10 -7.83 -15.35 74.81
CA ASP A 10 -7.07 -14.08 74.96
C ASP A 10 -5.92 -13.75 73.95
N ARG A 11 -5.64 -12.51 73.45
CA ARG A 11 -6.23 -11.14 73.32
C ARG A 11 -5.05 -10.11 73.35
N PRO A 12 -5.21 -8.79 73.05
CA PRO A 12 -6.19 -8.05 72.23
C PRO A 12 -5.45 -7.27 71.08
N PRO A 13 -5.28 -5.92 70.98
CA PRO A 13 -6.21 -4.78 71.07
C PRO A 13 -6.14 -3.72 69.92
N ARG A 14 -7.28 -3.46 69.24
CA ARG A 14 -7.75 -2.14 68.69
C ARG A 14 -7.01 -1.59 67.43
N ALA A 15 -7.61 -0.79 66.53
CA ALA A 15 -8.87 0.00 66.54
C ALA A 15 -9.62 0.02 65.18
N ARG A 16 -10.73 0.80 65.08
CA ARG A 16 -11.74 0.88 63.98
C ARG A 16 -11.75 2.30 63.34
N PRO A 17 -12.29 2.55 62.11
CA PRO A 17 -13.73 2.83 61.93
C PRO A 17 -14.31 2.36 60.53
N PRO A 18 -15.36 2.95 59.91
CA PRO A 18 -16.74 2.44 60.02
C PRO A 18 -17.43 2.01 58.67
N ARG A 19 -18.66 1.47 58.76
CA ARG A 19 -19.50 1.02 57.62
C ARG A 19 -20.49 2.10 57.11
N PRO A 20 -20.98 2.02 55.85
CA PRO A 20 -21.96 2.94 55.27
C PRO A 20 -23.44 2.54 55.47
N ARG A 21 -24.32 3.55 55.39
CA ARG A 21 -25.79 3.60 55.15
C ARG A 21 -26.07 5.00 54.54
N GLY A 22 -27.09 5.33 53.74
CA GLY A 22 -28.28 4.69 53.16
C GLY A 22 -29.14 5.79 52.47
N VAL A 23 -30.13 5.45 51.64
CA VAL A 23 -30.91 6.35 50.71
C VAL A 23 -32.44 6.28 51.07
N PRO A 24 -33.46 7.03 50.54
CA PRO A 24 -33.50 7.91 49.34
C PRO A 24 -34.45 9.18 49.26
N SER A 25 -34.02 10.22 48.53
CA SER A 25 -34.84 11.05 47.57
C SER A 25 -36.04 11.95 48.10
N PRO A 26 -36.88 12.67 47.29
CA PRO A 26 -37.02 14.15 47.39
C PRO A 26 -38.46 14.76 47.37
N ARG A 27 -38.62 16.12 47.57
CA ARG A 27 -39.54 17.01 46.78
C ARG A 27 -39.65 18.51 47.18
N ALA A 28 -39.86 19.34 46.14
CA ALA A 28 -40.73 20.54 46.02
C ALA A 28 -40.37 21.94 46.62
N GLY A 29 -40.50 22.99 45.77
CA GLY A 29 -40.73 24.41 46.15
C GLY A 29 -40.13 25.49 45.22
N SER A 30 -40.93 26.12 44.35
CA SER A 30 -40.59 27.33 43.54
C SER A 30 -41.33 28.59 44.09
N PRO A 31 -41.02 29.85 43.70
CA PRO A 31 -41.47 30.44 42.42
C PRO A 31 -40.58 31.56 41.76
N LEU A 32 -41.08 32.11 40.63
CA LEU A 32 -40.52 33.13 39.70
C LEU A 32 -40.56 34.60 40.22
N PRO A 33 -39.89 35.59 39.57
CA PRO A 33 -40.42 36.37 38.41
C PRO A 33 -39.41 36.49 37.22
N ALA A 34 -39.78 36.46 35.93
CA ALA A 34 -40.59 37.37 35.07
C ALA A 34 -39.77 38.48 34.34
N ALA A 35 -39.89 38.55 33.01
CA ALA A 35 -39.28 39.54 32.09
C ALA A 35 -40.30 40.62 31.62
N PRO A 36 -39.86 41.76 31.05
CA PRO A 36 -40.16 42.08 29.62
C PRO A 36 -39.14 43.09 28.98
N PRO A 37 -39.40 43.72 27.81
CA PRO A 37 -39.80 43.17 26.50
C PRO A 37 -38.86 43.60 25.33
N SER A 38 -39.15 43.10 24.12
CA SER A 38 -38.52 43.53 22.85
C SER A 38 -39.16 44.82 22.29
N ALA A 39 -38.39 45.61 21.53
CA ALA A 39 -38.88 46.69 20.66
C ALA A 39 -38.10 46.72 19.33
N ALA A 40 -38.81 46.95 18.23
CA ALA A 40 -38.26 47.02 16.88
C ALA A 40 -37.81 48.44 16.50
N GLY A 41 -36.94 48.60 15.50
CA GLY A 41 -36.58 49.91 14.95
C GLY A 41 -35.42 49.92 13.95
N ASP A 42 -35.78 49.99 12.67
CA ASP A 42 -35.07 50.62 11.55
C ASP A 42 -33.64 50.23 11.12
N ARG A 43 -33.61 49.63 9.91
CA ARG A 43 -32.53 49.73 8.94
C ARG A 43 -32.49 51.15 8.35
N ALA A 44 -31.31 51.75 8.24
CA ALA A 44 -31.06 52.85 7.30
C ALA A 44 -29.80 52.59 6.48
N ARG A 45 -29.91 52.74 5.15
CA ARG A 45 -28.82 52.62 4.17
C ARG A 45 -28.01 53.92 4.06
N PRO A 46 -26.78 53.90 3.51
CA PRO A 46 -25.97 55.09 3.29
C PRO A 46 -26.44 55.93 2.08
N ALA A 47 -26.05 57.20 2.06
CA ALA A 47 -26.33 58.20 1.03
C ALA A 47 -25.10 59.13 0.82
N PRO A 48 -24.95 59.84 -0.32
CA PRO A 48 -23.67 59.83 -1.05
C PRO A 48 -23.09 61.21 -1.47
N GLY A 49 -21.95 61.19 -2.20
CA GLY A 49 -21.36 62.31 -2.96
C GLY A 49 -20.22 63.07 -2.24
N ASP A 50 -19.26 63.73 -2.93
CA ASP A 50 -18.90 63.68 -4.36
C ASP A 50 -17.46 64.19 -4.64
N VAL A 51 -16.68 63.39 -5.38
CA VAL A 51 -15.88 63.73 -6.58
C VAL A 51 -15.09 65.08 -6.69
N THR A 52 -13.80 65.08 -6.25
CA THR A 52 -12.58 65.63 -6.95
C THR A 52 -12.44 67.16 -7.30
N PRO A 53 -11.34 67.70 -7.94
CA PRO A 53 -9.96 67.19 -8.21
C PRO A 53 -8.75 68.17 -7.98
N SER A 54 -7.53 67.60 -8.00
CA SER A 54 -6.26 68.15 -8.60
C SER A 54 -5.46 69.30 -7.94
N ARG A 55 -4.17 69.05 -7.62
CA ARG A 55 -3.00 69.52 -8.43
C ARG A 55 -1.62 69.05 -7.92
N ARG A 56 -0.89 68.39 -8.84
CA ARG A 56 0.53 68.54 -9.24
C ARG A 56 1.61 69.05 -8.26
N GLY A 57 2.66 68.22 -8.08
CA GLY A 57 4.05 68.60 -7.80
C GLY A 57 5.01 67.52 -8.37
N LYS A 58 6.18 67.89 -8.92
CA LYS A 58 7.16 66.99 -9.58
C LYS A 58 8.61 67.35 -9.12
N PRO A 59 9.72 66.75 -9.61
CA PRO A 59 10.73 66.06 -8.77
C PRO A 59 12.13 66.73 -8.76
N PRO A 60 13.16 66.06 -8.23
CA PRO A 60 14.50 65.97 -8.89
C PRO A 60 14.92 64.49 -9.11
N GLU A 61 15.52 64.07 -10.24
CA GLU A 61 16.96 64.11 -10.64
C GLU A 61 17.88 63.20 -9.77
N ARG A 62 18.46 62.07 -10.24
CA ARG A 62 19.40 61.70 -11.36
C ARG A 62 20.90 61.86 -11.04
N GLY A 63 21.61 60.73 -10.90
CA GLY A 63 23.09 60.61 -10.85
C GLY A 63 23.54 59.13 -10.73
N PRO A 64 24.76 58.72 -11.20
CA PRO A 64 24.81 57.68 -12.25
C PRO A 64 25.73 56.46 -12.01
N GLY A 65 25.55 55.42 -12.86
CA GLY A 65 26.50 54.31 -13.10
C GLY A 65 26.14 52.99 -12.40
N ALA A 66 26.38 51.79 -12.96
CA ALA A 66 26.89 51.41 -14.28
C ALA A 66 26.30 50.05 -14.73
N ARG A 67 26.53 49.66 -16.00
CA ARG A 67 25.83 48.57 -16.70
C ARG A 67 26.57 47.24 -16.61
N ARG A 68 25.85 46.11 -16.53
CA ARG A 68 26.15 44.88 -17.29
C ARG A 68 24.85 44.25 -17.82
N ARG A 69 24.88 43.78 -19.07
CA ARG A 69 23.83 42.98 -19.74
C ARG A 69 24.47 41.66 -20.19
N PRO A 70 23.68 40.61 -20.48
CA PRO A 70 24.20 39.26 -20.66
C PRO A 70 24.80 39.03 -22.06
N GLU A 71 25.69 38.04 -22.13
CA GLU A 71 26.27 37.54 -23.38
C GLU A 71 25.35 36.49 -24.04
N ARG A 72 25.42 36.42 -25.38
CA ARG A 72 24.71 35.42 -26.19
C ARG A 72 25.47 35.17 -27.50
N ALA A 73 26.11 34.00 -27.59
CA ALA A 73 26.64 33.34 -28.79
C ALA A 73 26.77 31.84 -28.40
N ASP A 74 26.57 30.84 -29.26
CA ASP A 74 26.68 30.82 -30.72
C ASP A 74 25.51 30.12 -31.45
N ARG A 75 25.54 30.20 -32.79
CA ARG A 75 24.74 29.41 -33.73
C ARG A 75 25.67 28.66 -34.69
N ALA A 76 25.33 27.42 -35.00
CA ALA A 76 25.48 26.80 -36.32
C ALA A 76 24.14 26.06 -36.54
N ASP A 77 23.25 26.41 -37.48
CA ASP A 77 23.40 26.67 -38.91
C ASP A 77 23.82 25.44 -39.72
N HIS A 78 22.81 24.70 -40.18
CA HIS A 78 22.82 23.90 -41.41
C HIS A 78 21.39 23.90 -41.97
N SER A 79 21.13 24.80 -42.92
CA SER A 79 19.97 24.71 -43.79
C SER A 79 20.29 23.83 -45.00
N ASP A 80 19.45 22.84 -45.29
CA ASP A 80 19.27 22.40 -46.67
C ASP A 80 17.78 22.37 -47.03
N ARG A 81 17.48 22.63 -48.29
CA ARG A 81 16.17 23.01 -48.81
C ARG A 81 16.00 22.40 -50.20
N SER A 82 15.09 21.45 -50.39
CA SER A 82 14.26 21.40 -51.61
C SER A 82 13.15 20.34 -51.57
N ASP A 83 11.93 20.84 -51.77
CA ASP A 83 10.87 20.32 -52.63
C ASP A 83 10.51 18.82 -52.66
N ARG A 84 9.24 18.54 -52.30
CA ARG A 84 8.22 18.19 -53.32
C ARG A 84 6.77 18.34 -52.84
N SER A 85 6.08 19.28 -53.49
CA SER A 85 4.69 19.20 -53.97
C SER A 85 3.71 18.18 -53.35
N GLY A 86 2.80 18.69 -52.53
CA GLY A 86 1.36 18.69 -52.82
C GLY A 86 0.61 17.36 -53.02
N ARG A 87 -0.13 16.96 -51.99
CA ARG A 87 -1.46 16.35 -52.16
C ARG A 87 -2.33 16.65 -50.93
N SER A 88 -3.41 17.42 -51.11
CA SER A 88 -4.44 17.57 -50.10
C SER A 88 -5.45 16.44 -50.27
N ASP A 89 -5.55 15.54 -49.29
CA ASP A 89 -6.73 14.68 -49.16
C ASP A 89 -7.72 15.34 -48.20
N ALA A 90 -8.94 15.58 -48.71
CA ALA A 90 -10.00 16.25 -47.96
C ALA A 90 -10.64 15.29 -46.95
N VAL A 91 -10.77 15.74 -45.70
CA VAL A 91 -11.55 15.04 -44.67
C VAL A 91 -13.01 15.02 -45.09
N GLN A 92 -13.56 13.82 -45.33
CA GLN A 92 -15.00 13.66 -45.58
C GLN A 92 -15.78 13.83 -44.26
N PRO A 93 -16.93 14.52 -44.26
CA PRO A 93 -17.81 14.55 -43.10
C PRO A 93 -18.51 13.20 -42.92
N LEU A 94 -18.52 12.68 -41.69
CA LEU A 94 -19.25 11.47 -41.33
C LEU A 94 -20.76 11.66 -41.54
N ARG A 95 -21.43 10.63 -42.07
CA ARG A 95 -22.89 10.61 -42.23
C ARG A 95 -23.60 10.46 -40.88
N PRO A 96 -24.83 10.99 -40.71
CA PRO A 96 -25.66 10.72 -39.54
C PRO A 96 -26.05 9.23 -39.47
N VAL A 97 -26.07 8.68 -38.25
CA VAL A 97 -26.60 7.35 -37.95
C VAL A 97 -28.13 7.44 -37.82
N PRO A 98 -28.92 6.54 -38.43
CA PRO A 98 -30.38 6.52 -38.25
C PRO A 98 -30.77 6.04 -36.83
N PRO A 99 -31.94 6.43 -36.31
CA PRO A 99 -32.43 5.92 -35.03
C PRO A 99 -32.73 4.42 -35.10
N ALA A 100 -32.52 3.72 -33.99
CA ALA A 100 -32.77 2.28 -33.89
C ALA A 100 -34.26 1.94 -34.03
N GLU A 101 -34.55 0.88 -34.76
CA GLU A 101 -35.91 0.33 -34.91
C GLU A 101 -36.37 -0.37 -33.62
N SER A 102 -37.67 -0.27 -33.32
CA SER A 102 -38.28 -0.84 -32.12
C SER A 102 -38.21 -2.38 -32.11
N ALA A 103 -37.68 -2.96 -31.04
CA ALA A 103 -37.80 -4.39 -30.78
C ALA A 103 -39.28 -4.80 -30.53
N PRO A 104 -39.71 -6.01 -30.92
CA PRO A 104 -41.08 -6.47 -30.69
C PRO A 104 -41.33 -6.76 -29.20
N HIS A 105 -42.54 -6.47 -28.74
CA HIS A 105 -43.00 -6.88 -27.41
C HIS A 105 -42.98 -8.40 -27.27
N VAL A 106 -42.28 -8.90 -26.25
CA VAL A 106 -42.43 -10.27 -25.73
C VAL A 106 -43.31 -10.19 -24.49
N GLU A 107 -44.40 -10.95 -24.50
CA GLU A 107 -45.37 -11.03 -23.41
C GLU A 107 -44.81 -11.93 -22.27
N PRO A 108 -44.91 -11.54 -20.99
CA PRO A 108 -44.36 -12.33 -19.89
C PRO A 108 -45.21 -13.58 -19.63
N ALA A 109 -44.55 -14.73 -19.50
CA ALA A 109 -45.20 -15.99 -19.14
C ALA A 109 -45.77 -15.95 -17.70
N PRO A 110 -46.91 -16.62 -17.43
CA PRO A 110 -47.51 -16.65 -16.09
C PRO A 110 -46.65 -17.45 -15.08
N PRO A 111 -46.69 -17.10 -13.79
CA PRO A 111 -45.90 -17.78 -12.77
C PRO A 111 -46.35 -19.23 -12.55
N SER A 112 -45.37 -20.12 -12.40
CA SER A 112 -45.62 -21.52 -12.05
C SER A 112 -46.02 -21.68 -10.58
N ALA A 113 -46.86 -22.67 -10.29
CA ALA A 113 -47.39 -22.94 -8.96
C ALA A 113 -46.30 -23.39 -7.97
N PRO A 114 -46.47 -23.13 -6.65
CA PRO A 114 -45.48 -23.51 -5.64
C PRO A 114 -45.42 -25.03 -5.41
N ALA A 115 -44.21 -25.54 -5.15
CA ALA A 115 -43.96 -26.92 -4.75
C ALA A 115 -44.44 -27.18 -3.29
N PRO A 116 -44.81 -28.43 -2.94
CA PRO A 116 -45.28 -28.75 -1.60
C PRO A 116 -44.17 -28.69 -0.54
N ALA A 117 -44.57 -28.38 0.70
CA ALA A 117 -43.66 -28.25 1.84
C ALA A 117 -42.97 -29.57 2.20
N VAL A 118 -41.68 -29.49 2.53
CA VAL A 118 -40.91 -30.59 3.12
C VAL A 118 -41.05 -30.54 4.64
N GLU A 119 -41.29 -31.71 5.22
CA GLU A 119 -41.60 -31.94 6.63
C GLU A 119 -40.35 -31.73 7.53
N THR A 120 -40.53 -31.05 8.67
CA THR A 120 -39.43 -30.72 9.58
C THR A 120 -39.04 -31.89 10.49
N ALA A 121 -37.75 -32.22 10.52
CA ALA A 121 -37.16 -33.15 11.48
C ALA A 121 -36.98 -32.50 12.87
N PRO A 122 -37.07 -33.28 13.98
CA PRO A 122 -36.94 -32.76 15.35
C PRO A 122 -35.47 -32.47 15.74
N PRO A 123 -35.24 -31.59 16.74
CA PRO A 123 -33.90 -31.21 17.17
C PRO A 123 -33.19 -32.32 17.98
N ALA A 124 -31.87 -32.44 17.81
CA ALA A 124 -31.01 -33.33 18.58
C ALA A 124 -30.69 -32.77 19.98
N GLU A 125 -30.37 -33.67 20.91
CA GLU A 125 -30.20 -33.38 22.34
C GLU A 125 -28.92 -32.59 22.69
N THR A 126 -29.02 -31.80 23.76
CA THR A 126 -27.94 -31.01 24.35
C THR A 126 -26.85 -31.89 24.97
N VAL A 127 -25.64 -31.88 24.40
CA VAL A 127 -24.45 -32.46 25.05
C VAL A 127 -23.69 -31.37 25.83
N GLN A 128 -23.45 -31.61 27.12
CA GLN A 128 -22.69 -30.68 27.98
C GLN A 128 -21.17 -30.79 27.73
N PRO A 129 -20.41 -29.68 27.83
CA PRO A 129 -18.96 -29.70 27.68
C PRO A 129 -18.28 -30.31 28.92
N VAL A 130 -17.33 -31.22 28.67
CA VAL A 130 -16.49 -31.82 29.72
C VAL A 130 -15.36 -30.86 30.07
N GLN A 131 -15.16 -30.59 31.36
CA GLN A 131 -14.05 -29.75 31.84
C GLN A 131 -12.73 -30.52 31.79
N SER A 132 -11.69 -29.91 31.21
CA SER A 132 -10.30 -30.40 31.27
C SER A 132 -9.40 -29.37 31.94
N ALA A 133 -8.61 -29.83 32.91
CA ALA A 133 -7.66 -29.03 33.67
C ALA A 133 -6.31 -28.90 32.93
N PRO A 134 -5.43 -27.93 33.28
CA PRO A 134 -4.26 -27.60 32.46
C PRO A 134 -3.10 -28.58 32.67
N ALA A 135 -2.35 -28.83 31.60
CA ALA A 135 -1.02 -29.43 31.66
C ALA A 135 0.03 -28.31 31.58
N ALA A 136 1.03 -28.35 32.47
CA ALA A 136 2.11 -27.38 32.53
C ALA A 136 3.44 -28.01 32.12
N GLU A 137 4.29 -27.19 31.49
CA GLU A 137 5.76 -27.32 31.35
C GLU A 137 6.36 -28.56 30.66
N LEU A 138 7.25 -28.30 29.69
CA LEU A 138 8.61 -28.89 29.55
C LEU A 138 9.16 -28.75 28.10
N TRP A 139 9.60 -27.57 27.68
CA TRP A 139 10.55 -27.43 26.56
C TRP A 139 11.67 -26.47 26.95
N THR A 140 12.91 -26.96 26.85
CA THR A 140 14.14 -26.30 27.30
C THR A 140 14.90 -25.63 26.15
N ASP A 141 15.71 -24.61 26.49
CA ASP A 141 16.60 -23.90 25.55
C ASP A 141 17.45 -24.83 24.66
N ALA A 142 17.53 -24.49 23.37
CA ALA A 142 18.53 -25.00 22.44
C ALA A 142 18.92 -23.91 21.43
N VAL A 143 20.10 -23.32 21.62
CA VAL A 143 20.68 -22.30 20.73
C VAL A 143 21.46 -22.99 19.59
N PRO A 144 21.21 -22.65 18.31
CA PRO A 144 22.03 -23.15 17.19
C PRO A 144 23.34 -22.34 17.05
N PRO A 145 24.47 -22.96 16.65
CA PRO A 145 25.76 -22.29 16.52
C PRO A 145 25.95 -21.53 15.20
N GLU A 146 26.75 -20.46 15.22
CA GLU A 146 27.12 -19.67 14.04
C GLU A 146 28.10 -20.40 13.08
N PRO A 147 28.06 -20.11 11.77
CA PRO A 147 29.06 -20.56 10.81
C PRO A 147 30.29 -19.64 10.77
N THR A 148 31.50 -20.21 10.84
CA THR A 148 32.77 -19.48 10.87
C THR A 148 33.32 -19.14 9.49
N ASP A 149 33.82 -17.91 9.36
CA ASP A 149 34.45 -17.29 8.19
C ASP A 149 35.88 -17.84 7.91
N ALA A 150 36.21 -18.21 6.64
CA ALA A 150 37.60 -18.48 6.22
C ALA A 150 37.85 -18.55 4.69
N ALA A 151 39.04 -18.07 4.29
CA ALA A 151 39.76 -18.22 2.99
C ALA A 151 39.32 -17.31 1.82
N ARG A 152 39.98 -16.16 1.55
CA ARG A 152 41.35 -15.92 0.99
C ARG A 152 41.53 -16.21 -0.51
N ASN A 153 41.52 -15.14 -1.31
CA ASN A 153 42.13 -15.06 -2.65
C ASN A 153 43.65 -15.34 -2.62
N PRO A 154 44.20 -15.82 -3.74
CA PRO A 154 45.37 -15.16 -4.33
C PRO A 154 45.27 -14.95 -5.85
N THR A 155 45.98 -13.93 -6.34
CA THR A 155 46.09 -13.53 -7.75
C THR A 155 47.40 -13.98 -8.40
N GLY A 156 47.43 -14.11 -9.74
CA GLY A 156 48.64 -13.88 -10.55
C GLY A 156 49.11 -14.99 -11.51
N GLY A 157 49.69 -14.59 -12.66
CA GLY A 157 50.47 -15.43 -13.59
C GLY A 157 49.74 -15.76 -14.92
N SER A 158 49.78 -14.91 -15.95
CA SER A 158 50.88 -14.71 -16.93
C SER A 158 50.98 -15.79 -18.02
N THR A 159 50.69 -15.39 -19.26
CA THR A 159 50.87 -16.19 -20.49
C THR A 159 52.33 -16.16 -20.99
N PRO A 160 52.72 -17.16 -21.79
CA PRO A 160 53.73 -16.95 -22.82
C PRO A 160 53.26 -17.36 -24.23
N ARG A 161 53.85 -16.67 -25.21
CA ARG A 161 53.60 -16.73 -26.65
C ARG A 161 54.64 -17.65 -27.31
N GLY A 162 54.25 -18.44 -28.30
CA GLY A 162 55.22 -19.20 -29.11
C GLY A 162 54.60 -19.83 -30.35
N GLY A 163 55.13 -19.48 -31.53
CA GLY A 163 54.93 -20.21 -32.78
C GLY A 163 56.27 -20.34 -33.51
N PRO A 164 56.40 -21.34 -34.39
CA PRO A 164 57.15 -21.21 -35.65
C PRO A 164 56.22 -21.55 -36.84
N GLU A 165 56.20 -20.79 -37.94
CA GLU A 165 57.19 -20.70 -39.04
C GLU A 165 57.15 -21.86 -40.06
N SER A 166 57.41 -21.54 -41.33
CA SER A 166 57.01 -22.30 -42.53
C SER A 166 58.18 -22.63 -43.45
N SER A 167 58.17 -23.84 -44.04
CA SER A 167 58.98 -24.28 -45.20
C SER A 167 58.47 -25.68 -45.66
N GLY A 168 58.58 -26.15 -46.91
CA GLY A 168 59.03 -25.52 -48.16
C GLY A 168 59.26 -26.49 -49.36
N GLY A 169 58.20 -27.04 -49.98
CA GLY A 169 58.18 -27.73 -51.31
C GLY A 169 58.80 -29.14 -51.44
N PRO A 170 58.77 -29.81 -52.63
CA PRO A 170 57.82 -29.77 -53.76
C PRO A 170 57.18 -31.16 -54.12
N GLY A 171 56.26 -31.23 -55.11
CA GLY A 171 55.45 -32.45 -55.47
C GLY A 171 56.14 -33.52 -56.35
N PRO A 172 55.40 -34.53 -56.89
CA PRO A 172 54.45 -34.24 -57.98
C PRO A 172 53.16 -35.13 -58.15
N THR A 173 52.14 -34.50 -58.77
CA THR A 173 51.12 -35.01 -59.75
C THR A 173 50.32 -36.31 -59.56
N GLY A 174 48.98 -36.21 -59.68
CA GLY A 174 48.12 -37.33 -60.11
C GLY A 174 46.58 -37.15 -60.09
N GLY A 175 45.98 -36.58 -61.14
CA GLY A 175 44.56 -36.80 -61.51
C GLY A 175 43.46 -35.92 -60.86
N PRO A 176 42.50 -35.34 -61.62
CA PRO A 176 41.42 -34.50 -61.07
C PRO A 176 40.00 -35.11 -61.16
N ALA A 177 39.18 -34.93 -60.11
CA ALA A 177 37.72 -34.65 -60.09
C ALA A 177 37.11 -34.97 -58.70
N PRO A 178 35.96 -34.37 -58.28
CA PRO A 178 35.27 -33.17 -58.76
C PRO A 178 35.13 -32.09 -57.65
N HIS A 179 34.31 -31.06 -57.89
CA HIS A 179 34.28 -29.81 -57.12
C HIS A 179 33.60 -29.90 -55.74
N HIS A 180 34.32 -29.51 -54.67
CA HIS A 180 33.76 -29.24 -53.35
C HIS A 180 33.66 -27.74 -53.06
N ALA A 181 32.44 -27.21 -52.96
CA ALA A 181 32.14 -25.86 -52.46
C ALA A 181 31.71 -25.88 -50.98
N ALA A 182 32.42 -26.66 -50.17
CA ALA A 182 32.45 -26.64 -48.70
C ALA A 182 33.83 -27.17 -48.32
N GLY A 183 34.86 -26.33 -48.50
CA GLY A 183 36.22 -26.73 -48.87
C GLY A 183 37.12 -27.34 -47.79
N LEU A 184 36.58 -28.17 -46.90
CA LEU A 184 37.34 -28.97 -45.94
C LEU A 184 37.01 -30.44 -46.15
N ASP A 185 38.03 -31.30 -46.15
CA ASP A 185 37.82 -32.75 -46.19
C ASP A 185 37.08 -33.23 -44.92
N HIS A 186 36.34 -34.34 -45.06
CA HIS A 186 35.64 -34.98 -43.95
C HIS A 186 36.57 -35.27 -42.77
N GLY A 187 37.83 -35.65 -43.01
CA GLY A 187 38.82 -35.84 -41.95
C GLY A 187 39.10 -34.57 -41.15
N VAL A 188 39.14 -33.41 -41.82
CA VAL A 188 39.35 -32.10 -41.17
C VAL A 188 38.11 -31.68 -40.39
N LEU A 189 36.92 -31.78 -40.99
CA LEU A 189 35.65 -31.47 -40.33
C LEU A 189 35.42 -32.35 -39.09
N LYS A 190 35.79 -33.64 -39.17
CA LYS A 190 35.77 -34.56 -38.02
C LYS A 190 36.76 -34.16 -36.94
N SER A 191 37.94 -33.64 -37.30
CA SER A 191 38.93 -33.16 -36.32
C SER A 191 38.47 -31.89 -35.57
N LEU A 192 37.64 -31.06 -36.20
CA LEU A 192 37.08 -29.84 -35.61
C LEU A 192 35.95 -30.10 -34.60
N LEU A 193 35.38 -31.31 -34.52
CA LEU A 193 34.23 -31.59 -33.65
C LEU A 193 34.50 -31.31 -32.16
N GLY A 194 35.72 -31.56 -31.67
CA GLY A 194 36.09 -31.25 -30.29
C GLY A 194 36.19 -29.75 -30.03
N ALA A 195 36.77 -28.99 -30.96
CA ALA A 195 36.84 -27.53 -30.87
C ALA A 195 35.44 -26.89 -31.01
N TRP A 196 34.59 -27.42 -31.87
CA TRP A 196 33.20 -26.99 -32.04
C TRP A 196 32.34 -27.29 -30.81
N ALA A 197 32.53 -28.46 -30.17
CA ALA A 197 31.85 -28.80 -28.91
C ALA A 197 32.23 -27.84 -27.76
N LEU A 198 33.47 -27.35 -27.75
CA LEU A 198 33.98 -26.33 -26.82
C LEU A 198 33.71 -24.87 -27.26
N ALA A 199 32.94 -24.65 -28.33
CA ALA A 199 32.70 -23.34 -28.94
C ALA A 199 33.98 -22.54 -29.29
N ALA A 200 35.10 -23.23 -29.53
CA ALA A 200 36.42 -22.67 -29.81
C ALA A 200 36.74 -22.52 -31.32
N CYS A 201 35.83 -22.94 -32.20
CA CYS A 201 35.94 -22.74 -33.65
C CYS A 201 35.69 -21.28 -34.05
N SER A 202 36.33 -20.81 -35.12
CA SER A 202 35.94 -19.56 -35.78
C SER A 202 34.55 -19.67 -36.41
N ALA A 203 33.89 -18.53 -36.67
CA ALA A 203 32.55 -18.52 -37.28
C ALA A 203 32.47 -19.27 -38.63
N GLN A 204 33.55 -19.27 -39.41
CA GLN A 204 33.64 -19.99 -40.69
C GLN A 204 33.74 -21.52 -40.48
N GLU A 205 34.53 -21.96 -39.49
CA GLU A 205 34.66 -23.37 -39.13
C GLU A 205 33.37 -23.91 -38.51
N THR A 206 32.72 -23.13 -37.64
CA THR A 206 31.42 -23.49 -37.06
C THR A 206 30.35 -23.71 -38.12
N ALA A 207 30.22 -22.79 -39.09
CA ALA A 207 29.27 -22.95 -40.19
C ALA A 207 29.60 -24.17 -41.08
N ALA A 208 30.88 -24.45 -41.31
CA ALA A 208 31.32 -25.63 -42.08
C ALA A 208 31.04 -26.95 -41.35
N VAL A 209 31.25 -27.00 -40.03
CA VAL A 209 30.92 -28.15 -39.19
C VAL A 209 29.41 -28.35 -39.12
N GLU A 210 28.60 -27.32 -38.88
CA GLU A 210 27.14 -27.44 -38.78
C GLU A 210 26.49 -27.92 -40.08
N ALA A 211 26.96 -27.42 -41.24
CA ALA A 211 26.58 -27.97 -42.54
C ALA A 211 26.94 -29.47 -42.63
N HIS A 212 28.16 -29.84 -42.24
CA HIS A 212 28.59 -31.24 -42.27
C HIS A 212 27.81 -32.17 -41.33
N LEU A 213 27.43 -31.71 -40.14
CA LEU A 213 26.63 -32.48 -39.19
C LEU A 213 25.23 -32.81 -39.72
N THR A 214 24.68 -31.96 -40.59
CA THR A 214 23.38 -32.19 -41.24
C THR A 214 23.44 -33.40 -42.19
N ASP A 215 24.56 -33.59 -42.90
CA ASP A 215 24.74 -34.63 -43.92
C ASP A 215 25.48 -35.89 -43.41
N CYS A 216 26.06 -35.87 -42.21
CA CYS A 216 26.91 -36.94 -41.69
C CYS A 216 26.48 -37.45 -40.29
N ALA A 217 25.53 -38.39 -40.27
CA ALA A 217 25.03 -39.00 -39.03
C ALA A 217 26.11 -39.54 -38.06
N PRO A 218 27.22 -40.17 -38.51
CA PRO A 218 28.31 -40.57 -37.61
C PRO A 218 28.99 -39.39 -36.90
N CYS A 219 29.19 -38.26 -37.60
CA CYS A 219 29.75 -37.05 -36.98
C CYS A 219 28.73 -36.32 -36.12
N ALA A 220 27.44 -36.34 -36.46
CA ALA A 220 26.38 -35.82 -35.60
C ALA A 220 26.30 -36.58 -34.26
N GLY A 221 26.37 -37.91 -34.29
CA GLY A 221 26.41 -38.74 -33.09
C GLY A 221 27.67 -38.50 -32.25
N GLU A 222 28.83 -38.26 -32.88
CA GLU A 222 30.05 -37.89 -32.16
C GLU A 222 29.99 -36.49 -31.56
N ALA A 223 29.46 -35.51 -32.31
CA ALA A 223 29.31 -34.13 -31.87
C ALA A 223 28.36 -33.99 -30.67
N LEU A 224 27.30 -34.80 -30.62
CA LEU A 224 26.42 -34.92 -29.45
C LEU A 224 27.19 -35.46 -28.23
N ARG A 225 27.88 -36.61 -28.37
CA ARG A 225 28.68 -37.19 -27.28
C ARG A 225 29.77 -36.25 -26.77
N LEU A 226 30.39 -35.47 -27.65
CA LEU A 226 31.38 -34.46 -27.27
C LEU A 226 30.74 -33.27 -26.52
N ARG A 227 29.54 -32.81 -26.92
CA ARG A 227 28.80 -31.79 -26.15
C ARG A 227 28.36 -32.30 -24.78
N ASP A 228 27.87 -33.53 -24.69
CA ASP A 228 27.52 -34.17 -23.42
C ASP A 228 28.75 -34.28 -22.49
N ALA A 229 29.93 -34.60 -23.05
CA ALA A 229 31.18 -34.62 -22.31
C ALA A 229 31.68 -33.23 -21.90
N VAL A 230 31.48 -32.19 -22.73
CA VAL A 230 31.81 -30.80 -22.38
C VAL A 230 30.92 -30.28 -21.25
N ALA A 231 29.65 -30.68 -21.18
CA ALA A 231 28.78 -30.36 -20.05
C ALA A 231 29.29 -30.91 -18.70
N LEU A 232 30.10 -31.98 -18.71
CA LEU A 232 30.77 -32.53 -17.51
C LEU A 232 32.11 -31.84 -17.18
N LEU A 233 32.61 -30.97 -18.07
CA LEU A 233 33.86 -30.23 -17.92
C LEU A 233 33.66 -28.75 -17.58
N HIS A 234 32.45 -28.21 -17.78
CA HIS A 234 32.09 -26.93 -17.19
C HIS A 234 32.08 -27.05 -15.66
N PRO A 235 32.70 -26.12 -14.94
CA PRO A 235 32.31 -25.87 -13.55
C PRO A 235 30.81 -25.60 -13.49
N GLU A 236 30.18 -25.83 -12.34
CA GLU A 236 28.84 -25.32 -12.05
C GLU A 236 28.91 -23.78 -12.09
N ASP A 237 28.73 -23.20 -13.29
CA ASP A 237 28.61 -21.76 -13.48
C ASP A 237 27.41 -21.29 -12.67
N ASN A 238 27.65 -20.43 -11.68
CA ASN A 238 26.60 -20.04 -10.74
C ASN A 238 25.41 -19.44 -11.50
N LEU A 239 24.27 -20.14 -11.44
CA LEU A 239 23.01 -19.77 -12.10
C LEU A 239 22.31 -18.57 -11.45
N ASP A 240 22.88 -18.00 -10.39
CA ASP A 240 22.48 -16.73 -9.78
C ASP A 240 22.55 -15.57 -10.80
N LEU A 241 21.42 -15.36 -11.48
CA LEU A 241 21.17 -14.14 -12.24
C LEU A 241 21.27 -12.93 -11.31
N ASP A 242 21.86 -11.83 -11.78
CA ASP A 242 21.82 -10.54 -11.07
C ASP A 242 20.39 -10.26 -10.57
N PRO A 243 20.15 -10.09 -9.25
CA PRO A 243 18.82 -9.83 -8.72
C PRO A 243 18.11 -8.64 -9.37
N ARG A 244 18.87 -7.67 -9.91
CA ARG A 244 18.36 -6.50 -10.63
C ARG A 244 17.99 -6.80 -12.09
N LEU A 245 18.35 -7.95 -12.65
CA LEU A 245 18.04 -8.34 -14.02
C LEU A 245 16.53 -8.35 -14.26
N ARG A 246 15.74 -8.92 -13.33
CA ARG A 246 14.28 -8.93 -13.42
C ARG A 246 13.73 -7.50 -13.54
N SER A 247 14.14 -6.61 -12.64
CA SER A 247 13.70 -5.21 -12.63
C SER A 247 14.10 -4.49 -13.92
N ARG A 248 15.34 -4.62 -14.37
CA ARG A 248 15.83 -4.01 -15.64
C ARG A 248 15.10 -4.55 -16.88
N VAL A 249 14.76 -5.85 -16.90
CA VAL A 249 14.00 -6.46 -17.99
C VAL A 249 12.55 -5.97 -18.01
N LEU A 250 11.90 -5.88 -16.83
CA LEU A 250 10.54 -5.36 -16.70
C LEU A 250 10.46 -3.87 -17.05
N GLU A 251 11.36 -3.04 -16.52
CA GLU A 251 11.50 -1.62 -16.84
C GLU A 251 11.70 -1.43 -18.36
N GLY A 252 12.64 -2.17 -18.96
CA GLY A 252 12.87 -2.13 -20.41
C GLY A 252 11.66 -2.61 -21.23
N ALA A 253 10.87 -3.57 -20.73
CA ALA A 253 9.66 -4.05 -21.38
C ALA A 253 8.51 -3.01 -21.29
N LEU A 254 8.31 -2.41 -20.12
CA LEU A 254 7.31 -1.36 -19.89
C LEU A 254 7.66 -0.07 -20.64
N GLY A 255 8.94 0.32 -20.71
CA GLY A 255 9.38 1.45 -21.52
C GLY A 255 9.16 1.25 -23.03
N ARG A 256 9.25 0.00 -23.53
CA ARG A 256 8.92 -0.35 -24.93
C ARG A 256 7.42 -0.51 -25.18
N ARG A 257 6.65 -0.91 -24.17
CA ARG A 257 5.21 -1.14 -24.25
C ARG A 257 4.54 -0.57 -22.99
N PRO A 258 4.34 0.76 -22.92
CA PRO A 258 3.69 1.39 -21.78
C PRO A 258 2.26 0.86 -21.63
N ALA A 259 1.76 0.89 -20.40
CA ALA A 259 0.37 0.57 -20.13
C ALA A 259 -0.55 1.48 -20.97
N ARG A 260 -1.49 0.90 -21.72
CA ARG A 260 -2.44 1.67 -22.54
C ARG A 260 -3.30 2.61 -21.69
N ILE A 261 -3.48 2.25 -20.43
CA ILE A 261 -4.20 3.00 -19.40
C ILE A 261 -3.32 2.88 -18.16
N PRO A 262 -2.63 3.97 -17.74
CA PRO A 262 -1.81 3.95 -16.53
C PRO A 262 -2.71 3.96 -15.29
N ILE A 263 -2.19 3.40 -14.20
CA ILE A 263 -2.75 3.61 -12.86
C ILE A 263 -2.41 5.06 -12.45
N PRO A 264 -3.33 5.80 -11.79
CA PRO A 264 -2.99 7.11 -11.24
C PRO A 264 -1.97 6.97 -10.08
N GLU A 265 -0.96 7.84 -10.02
CA GLU A 265 0.11 7.81 -8.99
C GLU A 265 -0.43 7.69 -7.55
N TRP A 266 -1.55 8.36 -7.24
CA TRP A 266 -2.20 8.32 -5.92
C TRP A 266 -2.87 6.98 -5.57
N ALA A 267 -3.04 6.08 -6.53
CA ALA A 267 -3.57 4.73 -6.34
C ALA A 267 -2.50 3.63 -6.36
N GLU A 268 -1.25 3.95 -6.75
CA GLU A 268 -0.15 2.97 -6.84
C GLU A 268 0.14 2.25 -5.51
N PRO A 269 0.12 2.90 -4.32
CA PRO A 269 0.29 2.20 -3.06
C PRO A 269 -0.84 1.19 -2.77
N PHE A 270 -2.08 1.49 -3.17
CA PHE A 270 -3.21 0.57 -2.98
C PHE A 270 -3.14 -0.63 -3.94
N ASP A 271 -2.72 -0.42 -5.19
CA ASP A 271 -2.45 -1.50 -6.15
C ASP A 271 -1.35 -2.44 -5.63
N ALA A 272 -0.24 -1.87 -5.13
CA ALA A 272 0.88 -2.62 -4.61
C ALA A 272 0.49 -3.46 -3.37
N GLU A 273 -0.13 -2.85 -2.36
CA GLU A 273 -0.45 -3.56 -1.12
C GLU A 273 -1.59 -4.58 -1.31
N THR A 274 -2.60 -4.29 -2.15
CA THR A 274 -3.61 -5.30 -2.51
C THR A 274 -3.02 -6.44 -3.35
N ALA A 275 -2.08 -6.19 -4.26
CA ALA A 275 -1.39 -7.25 -5.00
C ALA A 275 -0.50 -8.13 -4.11
N ARG A 276 0.13 -7.54 -3.08
CA ARG A 276 0.92 -8.25 -2.06
C ARG A 276 0.04 -9.09 -1.13
N LEU A 277 -1.10 -8.56 -0.68
CA LEU A 277 -2.08 -9.33 0.08
C LEU A 277 -2.68 -10.46 -0.77
N ASP A 278 -3.03 -10.22 -2.05
CA ASP A 278 -3.49 -11.26 -2.98
C ASP A 278 -2.43 -12.35 -3.21
N ALA A 279 -1.13 -12.03 -3.09
CA ALA A 279 -0.07 -13.04 -3.12
C ALA A 279 -0.09 -13.95 -1.88
N LEU A 280 -0.19 -13.38 -0.68
CA LEU A 280 -0.34 -14.12 0.57
C LEU A 280 -1.60 -15.02 0.53
N LEU A 281 -2.77 -14.44 0.25
CA LEU A 281 -4.05 -15.16 0.26
C LEU A 281 -4.13 -16.30 -0.78
N ARG A 282 -3.32 -16.24 -1.84
CA ARG A 282 -3.23 -17.30 -2.85
C ARG A 282 -2.38 -18.50 -2.41
N ASP A 283 -1.44 -18.31 -1.49
CA ASP A 283 -0.57 -19.36 -0.96
C ASP A 283 -1.24 -20.14 0.21
N MET A 284 -2.14 -19.47 0.93
CA MET A 284 -2.86 -20.04 2.08
C MET A 284 -3.71 -21.28 1.77
N ALA A 285 -3.68 -22.24 2.69
CA ALA A 285 -4.53 -23.42 2.73
C ALA A 285 -5.95 -23.11 3.27
N ASP A 286 -6.96 -23.87 2.85
CA ASP A 286 -8.39 -23.68 3.20
C ASP A 286 -8.68 -23.67 4.72
N ALA A 287 -7.81 -24.24 5.55
CA ALA A 287 -7.93 -24.23 7.00
C ALA A 287 -7.55 -22.88 7.63
N GLU A 288 -6.51 -22.24 7.09
CA GLU A 288 -5.90 -21.01 7.62
C GLU A 288 -6.83 -19.79 7.45
N TRP A 289 -7.79 -19.86 6.53
CA TRP A 289 -8.87 -18.87 6.42
C TRP A 289 -9.75 -18.73 7.68
N ARG A 290 -9.67 -19.71 8.60
CA ARG A 290 -10.31 -19.69 9.92
C ARG A 290 -9.33 -19.40 11.07
N ALA A 291 -8.06 -19.10 10.77
CA ALA A 291 -7.06 -18.77 11.78
C ALA A 291 -7.48 -17.49 12.54
N PRO A 292 -7.30 -17.44 13.88
CA PRO A 292 -7.70 -16.30 14.69
C PRO A 292 -6.70 -15.14 14.55
N VAL A 293 -7.10 -14.09 13.86
CA VAL A 293 -6.41 -12.81 13.77
C VAL A 293 -6.80 -11.93 14.96
N ARG A 294 -5.82 -11.31 15.62
CA ARG A 294 -6.04 -10.37 16.74
C ARG A 294 -5.93 -8.93 16.24
N LEU A 295 -7.05 -8.36 15.82
CA LEU A 295 -7.17 -6.95 15.48
C LEU A 295 -6.94 -6.09 16.73
N ARG A 296 -6.25 -4.96 16.54
CA ARG A 296 -5.89 -3.97 17.57
C ARG A 296 -6.23 -2.56 17.06
N TRP A 297 -6.68 -1.69 17.95
CA TRP A 297 -6.82 -0.26 17.70
C TRP A 297 -6.80 0.51 19.03
N PHE A 298 -6.72 1.83 18.97
CA PHE A 298 -6.64 2.71 20.13
C PHE A 298 -7.80 3.72 20.15
N GLU A 299 -8.63 3.66 21.18
CA GLU A 299 -9.79 4.53 21.34
C GLU A 299 -9.76 5.28 22.68
N GLY A 300 -9.95 6.60 22.62
CA GLY A 300 -9.97 7.47 23.80
C GLY A 300 -8.59 7.60 24.46
N GLU A 301 -8.30 6.72 25.40
CA GLU A 301 -6.99 6.57 26.07
C GLU A 301 -6.67 5.08 26.36
N ARG A 302 -7.21 4.14 25.58
CA ARG A 302 -7.01 2.69 25.77
C ARG A 302 -6.79 1.97 24.45
N GLU A 303 -6.02 0.91 24.53
CA GLU A 303 -5.98 -0.13 23.51
C GLU A 303 -7.25 -0.98 23.58
N HIS A 304 -7.74 -1.36 22.41
CA HIS A 304 -8.88 -2.24 22.19
C HIS A 304 -8.43 -3.39 21.29
N THR A 305 -8.98 -4.57 21.52
CA THR A 305 -8.64 -5.77 20.74
C THR A 305 -9.89 -6.56 20.38
N ARG A 306 -9.91 -7.18 19.20
CA ARG A 306 -10.95 -8.12 18.79
C ARG A 306 -10.32 -9.32 18.08
N THR A 307 -10.79 -10.51 18.40
CA THR A 307 -10.50 -11.70 17.60
C THR A 307 -11.46 -11.74 16.41
N ALA A 308 -10.91 -11.89 15.22
CA ALA A 308 -11.60 -12.18 13.97
C ALA A 308 -10.91 -13.36 13.28
N THR A 309 -11.53 -13.97 12.27
CA THR A 309 -10.88 -14.91 11.35
C THR A 309 -10.25 -14.17 10.18
N VAL A 310 -9.29 -14.77 9.47
CA VAL A 310 -8.76 -14.19 8.22
C VAL A 310 -9.89 -13.85 7.23
N ALA A 311 -10.89 -14.70 7.07
CA ALA A 311 -12.06 -14.42 6.24
C ALA A 311 -12.86 -13.19 6.70
N GLU A 312 -13.01 -12.98 8.00
CA GLU A 312 -13.65 -11.78 8.56
C GLU A 312 -12.79 -10.53 8.34
N VAL A 313 -11.46 -10.61 8.41
CA VAL A 313 -10.56 -9.48 8.11
C VAL A 313 -10.64 -9.06 6.64
N ILE A 314 -10.67 -10.02 5.70
CA ILE A 314 -10.89 -9.71 4.28
C ILE A 314 -12.30 -9.15 4.05
N SER A 315 -13.30 -9.65 4.78
CA SER A 315 -14.66 -9.10 4.76
C SER A 315 -14.73 -7.66 5.29
N HIS A 316 -13.95 -7.32 6.32
CA HIS A 316 -13.78 -5.95 6.82
C HIS A 316 -13.19 -5.04 5.73
N LEU A 317 -12.09 -5.45 5.09
CA LEU A 317 -11.47 -4.67 4.01
C LEU A 317 -12.47 -4.41 2.89
N MET A 318 -13.18 -5.44 2.41
CA MET A 318 -14.26 -5.29 1.41
C MET A 318 -15.32 -4.27 1.84
N ALA A 319 -15.80 -4.39 3.09
CA ALA A 319 -16.83 -3.53 3.64
C ALA A 319 -16.40 -2.07 3.65
N VAL A 320 -15.20 -1.75 4.12
CA VAL A 320 -14.73 -0.35 4.18
C VAL A 320 -14.37 0.19 2.79
N ASP A 321 -13.78 -0.63 1.91
CA ASP A 321 -13.42 -0.26 0.54
C ASP A 321 -14.64 0.08 -0.34
N GLY A 322 -15.86 -0.32 0.07
CA GLY A 322 -17.11 0.14 -0.54
C GLY A 322 -17.30 1.67 -0.50
N LEU A 323 -16.65 2.37 0.44
CA LEU A 323 -16.63 3.84 0.48
C LEU A 323 -15.96 4.45 -0.77
N LEU A 324 -14.91 3.79 -1.30
CA LEU A 324 -14.23 4.21 -2.53
C LEU A 324 -15.07 3.82 -3.75
N ALA A 325 -15.72 2.65 -3.72
CA ALA A 325 -16.58 2.16 -4.79
C ALA A 325 -17.69 3.17 -5.13
N GLY A 326 -18.37 3.71 -4.11
CA GLY A 326 -19.42 4.72 -4.29
C GLY A 326 -18.94 6.02 -4.96
N GLN A 327 -17.69 6.44 -4.75
CA GLN A 327 -17.12 7.65 -5.39
C GLN A 327 -16.74 7.44 -6.86
N LEU A 328 -16.49 6.18 -7.23
CA LEU A 328 -16.17 5.75 -8.59
C LEU A 328 -17.39 5.28 -9.38
N GLY A 329 -18.60 5.35 -8.79
CA GLY A 329 -19.84 4.90 -9.43
C GLY A 329 -19.96 3.37 -9.52
N LEU A 330 -19.23 2.64 -8.68
CA LEU A 330 -19.26 1.18 -8.59
C LEU A 330 -20.26 0.75 -7.50
N SER A 331 -20.73 -0.50 -7.58
CA SER A 331 -21.59 -1.09 -6.55
C SER A 331 -20.84 -1.21 -5.21
N ASP A 332 -21.48 -0.78 -4.12
CA ASP A 332 -21.02 -1.01 -2.75
C ASP A 332 -21.33 -2.47 -2.34
N PRO A 333 -20.40 -3.24 -1.74
CA PRO A 333 -20.68 -4.60 -1.25
C PRO A 333 -21.83 -4.69 -0.24
N LEU A 334 -22.12 -3.59 0.48
CA LEU A 334 -23.24 -3.50 1.43
C LEU A 334 -24.56 -3.07 0.76
N ALA A 335 -24.60 -2.85 -0.56
CA ALA A 335 -25.82 -2.46 -1.26
C ALA A 335 -26.96 -3.49 -1.07
N ALA A 336 -26.64 -4.78 -1.11
CA ALA A 336 -27.61 -5.85 -0.86
C ALA A 336 -28.23 -5.80 0.56
N LEU A 337 -27.54 -5.22 1.54
CA LEU A 337 -28.10 -4.99 2.87
C LEU A 337 -29.06 -3.80 2.89
N ALA A 338 -28.80 -2.76 2.10
CA ALA A 338 -29.63 -1.57 2.05
C ALA A 338 -30.99 -1.77 1.34
N ASP A 339 -31.13 -2.84 0.56
CA ASP A 339 -32.38 -3.22 -0.11
C ASP A 339 -33.36 -3.99 0.82
N GLU A 340 -32.92 -4.46 1.99
CA GLU A 340 -33.75 -5.24 2.93
C GLU A 340 -34.75 -4.38 3.73
N PRO A 341 -36.00 -4.84 3.95
CA PRO A 341 -37.02 -4.08 4.68
C PRO A 341 -36.62 -3.72 6.12
N GLY A 342 -36.36 -2.44 6.37
CA GLY A 342 -35.99 -1.90 7.69
C GLY A 342 -34.48 -1.85 7.95
N ALA A 343 -33.65 -2.19 6.96
CA ALA A 343 -32.21 -2.02 7.03
C ALA A 343 -31.79 -0.53 7.17
N PRO A 344 -30.62 -0.24 7.77
CA PRO A 344 -30.06 1.09 7.76
C PRO A 344 -29.74 1.53 6.32
N GLN A 345 -30.07 2.78 5.97
CA GLN A 345 -29.64 3.36 4.70
C GLN A 345 -28.12 3.31 4.59
N LEU A 346 -27.60 3.00 3.40
CA LEU A 346 -26.15 2.92 3.16
C LEU A 346 -25.40 4.21 3.57
N ALA A 347 -26.05 5.38 3.44
CA ALA A 347 -25.52 6.67 3.89
C ALA A 347 -25.38 6.82 5.42
N ALA A 348 -26.11 6.03 6.21
CA ALA A 348 -25.92 5.93 7.67
C ALA A 348 -24.73 5.02 8.02
N LEU A 349 -24.39 4.07 7.13
CA LEU A 349 -23.18 3.23 7.19
C LEU A 349 -21.99 3.93 6.51
N ALA A 350 -21.73 5.19 6.89
CA ALA A 350 -20.59 5.95 6.39
C ALA A 350 -19.30 5.69 7.20
N ASN A 351 -19.41 5.32 8.48
CA ASN A 351 -18.27 5.10 9.37
C ASN A 351 -17.68 3.68 9.17
N PRO A 352 -16.34 3.49 9.03
CA PRO A 352 -15.69 2.19 8.85
C PRO A 352 -16.20 1.10 9.80
N ALA A 353 -16.01 1.23 11.11
CA ALA A 353 -16.50 0.25 12.10
C ALA A 353 -17.99 -0.08 11.97
N SER A 354 -18.84 0.89 11.60
CA SER A 354 -20.27 0.65 11.41
C SER A 354 -20.56 -0.17 10.15
N ARG A 355 -19.73 -0.07 9.11
CA ARG A 355 -19.77 -0.92 7.92
C ARG A 355 -19.24 -2.32 8.22
N THR A 356 -18.13 -2.40 8.94
CA THR A 356 -17.53 -3.66 9.44
C THR A 356 -18.57 -4.48 10.21
N GLU A 357 -19.19 -3.89 11.23
CA GLU A 357 -20.18 -4.59 12.05
C GLU A 357 -21.46 -4.92 11.27
N ALA A 358 -21.94 -4.03 10.38
CA ALA A 358 -23.09 -4.33 9.53
C ALA A 358 -22.83 -5.50 8.58
N TYR A 359 -21.62 -5.60 8.02
CA TYR A 359 -21.27 -6.66 7.09
C TYR A 359 -21.08 -8.00 7.84
N TRP A 360 -20.34 -8.02 8.95
CA TRP A 360 -20.18 -9.21 9.80
C TRP A 360 -21.51 -9.71 10.40
N SER A 361 -22.38 -8.82 10.88
CA SER A 361 -23.67 -9.23 11.50
C SER A 361 -24.73 -9.70 10.50
N SER A 362 -24.55 -9.43 9.20
CA SER A 362 -25.55 -9.72 8.17
C SER A 362 -25.66 -11.18 7.73
N GLY A 363 -24.59 -11.96 7.87
CA GLY A 363 -24.50 -13.30 7.28
C GLY A 363 -24.39 -13.35 5.74
N ILE A 364 -24.25 -12.21 5.03
CA ILE A 364 -24.03 -12.22 3.56
C ILE A 364 -22.56 -12.37 3.16
N ALA A 365 -21.63 -12.19 4.11
CA ALA A 365 -20.20 -12.31 3.87
C ALA A 365 -19.84 -13.78 3.53
N PRO A 366 -19.14 -14.05 2.41
CA PRO A 366 -18.75 -15.42 2.06
C PRO A 366 -17.81 -16.05 3.10
N GLU A 367 -18.08 -17.28 3.51
CA GLU A 367 -17.27 -17.95 4.54
C GLU A 367 -15.91 -18.45 4.02
N GLY A 368 -14.89 -18.38 4.89
CA GLY A 368 -13.57 -18.94 4.64
C GLY A 368 -12.94 -18.39 3.35
N ARG A 369 -12.36 -19.27 2.52
CA ARG A 369 -11.70 -18.90 1.27
C ARG A 369 -12.64 -18.31 0.20
N LEU A 370 -13.96 -18.46 0.34
CA LEU A 370 -14.92 -17.96 -0.65
C LEU A 370 -14.94 -16.43 -0.75
N VAL A 371 -14.49 -15.70 0.29
CA VAL A 371 -14.38 -14.23 0.27
C VAL A 371 -13.27 -13.73 -0.67
N HIS A 372 -12.27 -14.56 -0.97
CA HIS A 372 -11.10 -14.17 -1.79
C HIS A 372 -11.49 -13.68 -3.19
N GLY A 373 -12.41 -14.39 -3.85
CA GLY A 373 -12.88 -14.04 -5.19
C GLY A 373 -13.55 -12.66 -5.23
N PRO A 374 -14.63 -12.44 -4.47
CA PRO A 374 -15.32 -11.14 -4.38
C PRO A 374 -14.41 -9.98 -3.95
N TRP A 375 -13.54 -10.17 -2.96
CA TRP A 375 -12.56 -9.14 -2.57
C TRP A 375 -11.63 -8.77 -3.74
N ARG A 376 -11.07 -9.79 -4.41
CA ARG A 376 -10.18 -9.61 -5.56
C ARG A 376 -10.88 -9.01 -6.77
N GLU A 377 -12.17 -9.24 -6.94
CA GLU A 377 -12.97 -8.59 -7.98
C GLU A 377 -13.22 -7.12 -7.65
N GLN A 378 -13.47 -6.79 -6.38
CA GLN A 378 -13.63 -5.42 -5.89
C GLN A 378 -12.35 -4.60 -6.03
N THR A 379 -11.18 -5.12 -5.60
CA THR A 379 -9.90 -4.39 -5.73
C THR A 379 -9.58 -4.08 -7.20
N HIS A 380 -9.73 -5.05 -8.11
CA HIS A 380 -9.59 -4.79 -9.54
C HIS A 380 -10.63 -3.82 -10.10
N ALA A 381 -11.87 -3.82 -9.58
CA ALA A 381 -12.89 -2.86 -9.99
C ALA A 381 -12.53 -1.43 -9.55
N LEU A 382 -12.05 -1.26 -8.31
CA LEU A 382 -11.54 0.02 -7.79
C LEU A 382 -10.37 0.53 -8.62
N MET A 383 -9.36 -0.30 -8.91
CA MET A 383 -8.20 0.09 -9.71
C MET A 383 -8.56 0.47 -11.15
N ARG A 384 -9.48 -0.27 -11.78
CA ARG A 384 -10.03 0.12 -13.09
C ARG A 384 -10.82 1.43 -12.98
N GLY A 385 -11.67 1.58 -11.98
CA GLY A 385 -12.47 2.78 -11.74
C GLY A 385 -11.60 4.03 -11.58
N ALA A 386 -10.55 3.95 -10.75
CA ALA A 386 -9.55 5.00 -10.58
C ALA A 386 -8.83 5.35 -11.90
N SER A 387 -8.44 4.35 -12.68
CA SER A 387 -7.75 4.52 -13.97
C SER A 387 -8.63 5.15 -15.07
N PHE A 388 -9.95 5.07 -14.95
CA PHE A 388 -10.93 5.70 -15.85
C PHE A 388 -11.61 6.95 -15.25
N ALA A 389 -11.27 7.33 -14.02
CA ALA A 389 -11.88 8.44 -13.34
C ALA A 389 -11.51 9.78 -14.00
N ASP A 390 -12.44 10.74 -13.99
CA ASP A 390 -12.15 12.07 -14.50
C ASP A 390 -11.19 12.85 -13.57
N ALA A 391 -10.57 13.90 -14.11
CA ALA A 391 -9.56 14.69 -13.41
C ALA A 391 -10.04 15.36 -12.09
N THR A 392 -11.36 15.42 -11.83
CA THR A 392 -11.90 15.94 -10.56
C THR A 392 -12.09 14.88 -9.49
N ALA A 393 -12.07 13.59 -9.86
CA ALA A 393 -12.38 12.50 -8.95
C ALA A 393 -11.42 12.45 -7.74
N ALA A 394 -10.13 12.71 -7.97
CA ALA A 394 -9.11 12.74 -6.92
C ALA A 394 -9.38 13.75 -5.78
N GLU A 395 -10.19 14.79 -6.05
CA GLU A 395 -10.59 15.84 -5.09
C GLU A 395 -11.94 15.58 -4.41
N ARG A 396 -12.68 14.53 -4.80
CA ARG A 396 -14.01 14.23 -4.22
C ARG A 396 -13.88 13.75 -2.78
N GLU A 397 -14.68 14.31 -1.88
CA GLU A 397 -14.68 13.93 -0.47
C GLU A 397 -15.31 12.53 -0.28
N VAL A 398 -14.53 11.61 0.26
CA VAL A 398 -15.00 10.31 0.73
C VAL A 398 -15.62 10.49 2.12
N ARG A 399 -16.95 10.59 2.15
CA ARG A 399 -17.73 10.63 3.39
C ARG A 399 -17.46 9.38 4.23
N GLY A 400 -17.39 9.56 5.55
CA GLY A 400 -16.91 8.55 6.48
C GLY A 400 -15.53 8.93 7.03
N VAL A 401 -14.51 8.77 6.19
CA VAL A 401 -13.11 9.11 6.50
C VAL A 401 -12.81 10.62 6.40
N ARG A 402 -13.62 11.40 5.66
CA ARG A 402 -13.47 12.86 5.46
C ARG A 402 -12.15 13.24 4.75
N LEU A 403 -11.72 12.39 3.82
CA LEU A 403 -10.52 12.57 2.99
C LEU A 403 -10.91 12.80 1.53
N PRO A 404 -10.14 13.56 0.73
CA PRO A 404 -10.22 13.50 -0.73
C PRO A 404 -9.94 12.07 -1.24
N LEU A 405 -10.52 11.67 -2.38
CA LEU A 405 -10.41 10.31 -2.90
C LEU A 405 -8.96 9.82 -3.03
N ARG A 406 -8.03 10.68 -3.43
CA ARG A 406 -6.59 10.34 -3.48
C ARG A 406 -6.02 9.92 -2.12
N ASP A 407 -6.38 10.65 -1.06
CA ASP A 407 -5.90 10.43 0.30
C ASP A 407 -6.66 9.25 0.93
N ALA A 408 -7.90 9.01 0.53
CA ALA A 408 -8.65 7.81 0.91
C ALA A 408 -8.06 6.53 0.30
N PHE A 409 -7.55 6.55 -0.94
CA PHE A 409 -6.81 5.42 -1.51
C PHE A 409 -5.50 5.14 -0.74
N LEU A 410 -4.77 6.18 -0.31
CA LEU A 410 -3.60 6.03 0.56
C LEU A 410 -3.96 5.50 1.96
N ASP A 411 -5.08 5.94 2.54
CA ASP A 411 -5.63 5.39 3.79
C ASP A 411 -5.97 3.89 3.64
N ARG A 412 -6.65 3.49 2.55
CA ARG A 412 -6.94 2.06 2.29
C ARG A 412 -5.68 1.25 2.00
N ALA A 413 -4.63 1.85 1.41
CA ALA A 413 -3.34 1.19 1.23
C ALA A 413 -2.66 0.90 2.58
N PHE A 414 -2.68 1.86 3.51
CA PHE A 414 -2.20 1.67 4.88
C PHE A 414 -2.96 0.54 5.57
N GLU A 415 -4.29 0.55 5.54
CA GLU A 415 -5.10 -0.46 6.25
C GLU A 415 -5.00 -1.84 5.60
N CYS A 416 -4.86 -1.92 4.28
CA CYS A 416 -4.60 -3.18 3.56
C CYS A 416 -3.24 -3.78 3.96
N TRP A 417 -2.19 -2.98 4.08
CA TRP A 417 -0.88 -3.44 4.57
C TRP A 417 -0.93 -3.83 6.06
N THR A 418 -1.53 -3.01 6.92
CA THR A 418 -1.66 -3.31 8.37
C THR A 418 -2.36 -4.65 8.59
N HIS A 419 -3.48 -4.89 7.91
CA HIS A 419 -4.20 -6.16 8.03
C HIS A 419 -3.56 -7.31 7.26
N ALA A 420 -2.75 -7.05 6.24
CA ALA A 420 -1.88 -8.07 5.66
C ALA A 420 -0.83 -8.55 6.67
N VAL A 421 -0.28 -7.65 7.50
CA VAL A 421 0.61 -8.01 8.62
C VAL A 421 -0.17 -8.77 9.70
N ASP A 422 -1.35 -8.32 10.12
CA ASP A 422 -2.17 -9.05 11.12
C ASP A 422 -2.52 -10.48 10.68
N ILE A 423 -2.84 -10.67 9.39
CA ILE A 423 -3.08 -12.00 8.80
C ILE A 423 -1.78 -12.80 8.76
N ALA A 424 -0.67 -12.20 8.32
CA ALA A 424 0.62 -12.86 8.20
C ALA A 424 1.15 -13.36 9.56
N ASP A 425 1.04 -12.53 10.62
CA ASP A 425 1.35 -12.89 12.00
C ASP A 425 0.48 -14.05 12.51
N ALA A 426 -0.78 -14.17 12.05
CA ALA A 426 -1.70 -15.22 12.47
C ALA A 426 -1.48 -16.58 11.76
N VAL A 427 -0.67 -16.61 10.70
CA VAL A 427 -0.37 -17.82 9.89
C VAL A 427 1.13 -18.03 9.68
N ASP A 428 1.98 -17.39 10.51
CA ASP A 428 3.45 -17.46 10.46
C ASP A 428 4.08 -17.17 9.08
N TYR A 429 3.50 -16.23 8.32
CA TYR A 429 3.93 -15.87 6.97
C TYR A 429 4.82 -14.59 6.96
N PRO A 430 5.89 -14.50 6.16
CA PRO A 430 6.72 -13.31 6.08
C PRO A 430 6.07 -12.18 5.26
N HIS A 431 5.71 -11.06 5.90
CA HIS A 431 5.16 -9.88 5.22
C HIS A 431 5.98 -8.60 5.53
N PRO A 432 6.84 -8.12 4.61
CA PRO A 432 7.73 -6.98 4.87
C PRO A 432 6.98 -5.62 4.89
N ALA A 433 7.69 -4.54 5.24
CA ALA A 433 7.18 -3.18 5.10
C ALA A 433 6.95 -2.79 3.61
N PRO A 434 6.15 -1.74 3.32
CA PRO A 434 5.99 -1.18 1.98
C PRO A 434 7.30 -0.66 1.41
N GLU A 435 7.36 -0.51 0.08
CA GLU A 435 8.48 0.17 -0.57
C GLU A 435 8.64 1.59 -0.01
N GLY A 436 9.88 2.06 0.17
CA GLY A 436 10.16 3.34 0.87
C GLY A 436 9.40 4.55 0.30
N ALA A 437 9.20 4.58 -1.02
CA ALA A 437 8.40 5.63 -1.68
C ALA A 437 6.91 5.58 -1.31
N HIS A 438 6.33 4.38 -1.13
CA HIS A 438 4.96 4.19 -0.65
C HIS A 438 4.87 4.49 0.84
N LEU A 439 5.79 3.94 1.66
CA LEU A 439 5.85 4.17 3.10
C LEU A 439 5.91 5.67 3.43
N ARG A 440 6.72 6.44 2.70
CA ARG A 440 6.79 7.91 2.82
C ARG A 440 5.46 8.62 2.51
N GLN A 441 4.65 8.09 1.58
CA GLN A 441 3.32 8.63 1.29
C GLN A 441 2.34 8.33 2.42
N LEU A 442 2.39 7.13 3.01
CA LEU A 442 1.55 6.73 4.15
C LEU A 442 1.88 7.57 5.40
N ILE A 443 3.17 7.68 5.76
CA ILE A 443 3.66 8.57 6.83
C ILE A 443 3.23 10.02 6.56
N GLY A 444 3.39 10.47 5.30
CA GLY A 444 3.00 11.80 4.89
C GLY A 444 1.50 12.09 5.02
N LEU A 445 0.62 11.10 4.80
CA LEU A 445 -0.82 11.23 5.03
C LEU A 445 -1.13 11.37 6.52
N ALA A 446 -0.60 10.48 7.36
CA ALA A 446 -0.76 10.55 8.81
C ALA A 446 -0.25 11.89 9.37
N ALA A 447 0.94 12.35 8.96
CA ALA A 447 1.49 13.64 9.38
C ALA A 447 0.61 14.85 8.99
N ARG A 448 -0.01 14.86 7.79
CA ARG A 448 -0.99 15.89 7.40
C ARG A 448 -2.31 15.80 8.19
N THR A 449 -2.64 14.63 8.70
CA THR A 449 -3.90 14.33 9.40
C THR A 449 -3.79 14.62 10.91
N LEU A 450 -2.59 14.49 11.50
CA LEU A 450 -2.30 14.71 12.92
C LEU A 450 -2.91 15.99 13.52
N PRO A 451 -2.79 17.19 12.90
CA PRO A 451 -3.35 18.41 13.48
C PRO A 451 -4.88 18.36 13.65
N HIS A 452 -5.59 17.68 12.73
CA HIS A 452 -7.04 17.50 12.79
C HIS A 452 -7.43 16.52 13.90
N VAL A 453 -6.74 15.38 14.01
CA VAL A 453 -7.00 14.39 15.07
C VAL A 453 -6.68 14.96 16.46
N LEU A 454 -5.61 15.74 16.58
CA LEU A 454 -5.28 16.47 17.81
C LEU A 454 -6.37 17.48 18.20
N ALA A 455 -6.96 18.19 17.22
CA ALA A 455 -8.10 19.07 17.46
C ALA A 455 -9.36 18.30 17.88
N ASP A 456 -9.62 17.12 17.30
CA ASP A 456 -10.73 16.26 17.67
C ASP A 456 -10.59 15.72 19.11
N ARG A 457 -9.40 15.24 19.49
CA ARG A 457 -9.08 14.84 20.87
C ARG A 457 -9.30 15.98 21.87
N ARG A 458 -8.93 17.22 21.54
CA ARG A 458 -9.21 18.40 22.40
C ARG A 458 -10.69 18.69 22.55
N ARG A 459 -11.48 18.54 21.48
CA ARG A 459 -12.95 18.69 21.53
C ARG A 459 -13.59 17.61 22.41
N ALA A 460 -13.02 16.40 22.43
CA ALA A 460 -13.40 15.31 23.32
C ALA A 460 -12.85 15.44 24.77
N GLY A 461 -12.00 16.44 25.06
CA GLY A 461 -11.36 16.61 26.38
C GLY A 461 -10.19 15.66 26.66
N LEU A 462 -9.65 14.98 25.64
CA LEU A 462 -8.62 13.94 25.70
C LEU A 462 -7.19 14.46 25.40
N ALA A 463 -7.03 15.78 25.25
CA ALA A 463 -5.77 16.46 24.97
C ALA A 463 -5.82 17.89 25.53
N ALA A 464 -4.68 18.52 25.75
CA ALA A 464 -4.60 19.84 26.36
C ALA A 464 -5.18 20.94 25.46
N GLN A 465 -5.95 21.87 26.04
CA GLN A 465 -6.48 23.02 25.28
C GLN A 465 -5.33 23.92 24.78
N PRO A 466 -5.47 24.59 23.61
CA PRO A 466 -4.42 25.43 23.06
C PRO A 466 -4.07 26.56 24.02
N ARG A 467 -2.76 26.82 24.24
CA ARG A 467 -2.31 27.88 25.16
C ARG A 467 -2.60 29.29 24.64
N ARG A 468 -2.89 29.42 23.33
CA ARG A 468 -3.32 30.66 22.65
C ARG A 468 -4.31 30.32 21.55
N LEU A 469 -5.24 31.23 21.28
CA LEU A 469 -6.04 31.21 20.05
C LEU A 469 -5.24 31.91 18.95
N SER A 470 -4.86 31.19 17.90
CA SER A 470 -4.21 31.74 16.71
C SER A 470 -5.24 32.13 15.65
N VAL A 471 -4.91 33.14 14.84
CA VAL A 471 -5.63 33.39 13.58
C VAL A 471 -5.24 32.30 12.57
N ALA A 472 -6.15 31.89 11.70
CA ALA A 472 -5.83 30.94 10.63
C ALA A 472 -4.69 31.47 9.74
N GLY A 473 -3.71 30.61 9.43
CA GLY A 473 -2.51 30.98 8.69
C GLY A 473 -1.48 31.80 9.48
N ALA A 474 -1.64 31.97 10.80
CA ALA A 474 -0.58 32.53 11.64
C ALA A 474 0.41 31.43 12.08
N PRO A 475 1.71 31.75 12.25
CA PRO A 475 2.68 30.85 12.86
C PRO A 475 2.22 30.35 14.23
N GLY A 476 2.27 29.04 14.44
CA GLY A 476 1.89 28.37 15.69
C GLY A 476 3.02 27.57 16.31
N ARG A 477 2.81 27.06 17.52
CA ARG A 477 3.71 26.03 18.08
C ARG A 477 3.66 24.80 17.18
N THR A 478 4.82 24.21 16.97
CA THR A 478 5.05 23.10 16.07
C THR A 478 5.75 21.97 16.83
N LEU A 479 5.40 20.72 16.53
CA LEU A 479 6.24 19.57 16.84
C LEU A 479 6.95 19.16 15.55
N HIS A 480 8.27 19.01 15.63
CA HIS A 480 9.07 18.39 14.58
C HIS A 480 9.01 16.87 14.77
N LEU A 481 8.56 16.17 13.73
CA LEU A 481 8.55 14.73 13.63
C LEU A 481 9.63 14.34 12.62
N GLU A 482 10.73 13.80 13.11
CA GLU A 482 11.76 13.12 12.32
C GLU A 482 11.37 11.64 12.20
N VAL A 483 11.35 11.10 10.99
CA VAL A 483 11.13 9.66 10.78
C VAL A 483 12.32 9.08 10.04
N GLU A 484 12.90 8.03 10.60
CA GLU A 484 14.05 7.33 10.04
C GLU A 484 13.64 6.24 9.03
N GLY A 485 14.63 5.64 8.37
CA GLY A 485 14.43 4.50 7.49
C GLY A 485 14.06 4.84 6.03
N SER A 486 13.60 3.83 5.29
CA SER A 486 13.44 3.89 3.82
C SER A 486 12.33 4.83 3.33
N GLY A 487 11.37 5.17 4.20
CA GLY A 487 10.31 6.15 3.95
C GLY A 487 10.47 7.47 4.71
N GLY A 488 11.66 7.71 5.29
CA GLY A 488 11.90 8.77 6.26
C GLY A 488 11.87 10.22 5.72
N GLY A 489 12.09 11.15 6.66
CA GLY A 489 12.16 12.60 6.43
C GLY A 489 11.67 13.42 7.62
N ASP A 490 11.43 14.71 7.36
CA ASP A 490 10.97 15.68 8.35
C ASP A 490 9.52 16.13 8.10
N TRP A 491 8.72 16.15 9.15
CA TRP A 491 7.37 16.72 9.16
C TRP A 491 7.20 17.73 10.31
N TYR A 492 6.47 18.80 10.04
CA TYR A 492 6.21 19.87 11.01
C TYR A 492 4.71 19.89 11.33
N ILE A 493 4.37 19.43 12.53
CA ILE A 493 2.99 19.21 12.98
C ILE A 493 2.48 20.44 13.71
N ALA A 494 1.45 21.09 13.16
CA ALA A 494 0.79 22.25 13.78
C ALA A 494 0.12 21.86 15.11
N LEU A 495 0.59 22.40 16.23
CA LEU A 495 0.08 22.04 17.55
C LEU A 495 -1.12 22.86 18.00
N ASP A 496 -1.24 24.15 17.63
CA ASP A 496 -2.28 25.02 18.23
C ASP A 496 -3.61 25.00 17.46
N SER A 497 -3.59 24.84 16.13
CA SER A 497 -4.77 24.74 15.25
C SER A 497 -4.43 23.92 14.00
N PRO A 498 -5.36 23.15 13.40
CA PRO A 498 -5.15 22.50 12.11
C PRO A 498 -4.83 23.46 10.96
N THR A 499 -5.16 24.75 11.13
CA THR A 499 -4.93 25.82 10.14
C THR A 499 -3.79 26.77 10.53
N ALA A 500 -3.00 26.46 11.57
CA ALA A 500 -1.81 27.24 11.90
C ALA A 500 -0.66 26.89 10.94
N GLU A 501 0.19 27.88 10.67
CA GLU A 501 1.43 27.64 9.92
C GLU A 501 2.44 26.92 10.82
N ALA A 502 2.95 25.77 10.35
CA ALA A 502 3.91 24.94 11.05
C ALA A 502 5.27 24.97 10.35
N GLY A 503 6.34 25.02 11.15
CA GLY A 503 7.70 25.09 10.64
C GLY A 503 8.75 25.12 11.74
N PRO A 504 10.05 25.07 11.39
CA PRO A 504 11.15 24.93 12.34
C PRO A 504 11.25 26.09 13.34
N GLU A 505 10.94 27.33 12.91
CA GLU A 505 10.94 28.50 13.81
C GLU A 505 9.93 28.41 14.97
N GLY A 506 8.87 27.59 14.79
CA GLY A 506 7.85 27.33 15.79
C GLY A 506 8.05 26.05 16.61
N ALA A 507 9.15 25.32 16.41
CA ALA A 507 9.38 24.02 17.05
C ALA A 507 9.53 24.16 18.58
N VAL A 508 8.64 23.49 19.33
CA VAL A 508 8.66 23.43 20.81
C VAL A 508 8.89 22.02 21.34
N ALA A 509 8.87 21.03 20.46
CA ALA A 509 9.12 19.62 20.74
C ALA A 509 9.63 18.94 19.47
N HIS A 510 10.44 17.91 19.66
CA HIS A 510 10.98 17.05 18.62
C HIS A 510 10.72 15.58 19.01
N VAL A 511 10.29 14.77 18.05
CA VAL A 511 10.11 13.32 18.17
C VAL A 511 10.78 12.64 16.98
N ALA A 512 11.63 11.67 17.24
CA ALA A 512 12.34 10.84 16.25
C ALA A 512 11.97 9.35 16.45
N MET A 513 11.67 8.64 15.37
CA MET A 513 11.34 7.19 15.38
C MET A 513 11.49 6.55 14.00
N ASP A 514 11.56 5.22 13.93
CA ASP A 514 11.55 4.48 12.66
C ASP A 514 10.18 4.58 11.95
N GLY A 515 10.18 4.52 10.61
CA GLY A 515 8.97 4.62 9.80
C GLY A 515 7.97 3.47 9.98
N VAL A 516 8.44 2.24 10.23
CA VAL A 516 7.54 1.13 10.56
C VAL A 516 6.98 1.30 11.97
N GLU A 517 7.80 1.71 12.94
CA GLU A 517 7.36 1.98 14.32
C GLU A 517 6.28 3.09 14.37
N PHE A 518 6.49 4.20 13.65
CA PHE A 518 5.49 5.25 13.51
C PHE A 518 4.17 4.69 12.94
N CYS A 519 4.25 3.83 11.93
CA CYS A 519 3.08 3.18 11.37
C CYS A 519 2.40 2.18 12.32
N GLN A 520 3.14 1.42 13.14
CA GLN A 520 2.55 0.56 14.19
C GLN A 520 1.82 1.40 15.25
N LEU A 521 2.36 2.58 15.60
CA LEU A 521 1.67 3.54 16.46
C LEU A 521 0.40 4.09 15.79
N VAL A 522 0.44 4.49 14.51
CA VAL A 522 -0.76 4.93 13.75
C VAL A 522 -1.83 3.83 13.71
N ALA A 523 -1.42 2.57 13.57
CA ALA A 523 -2.30 1.39 13.58
C ALA A 523 -2.84 1.03 14.99
N GLY A 524 -2.36 1.69 16.06
CA GLY A 524 -2.74 1.33 17.44
C GLY A 524 -2.26 -0.07 17.85
N HIS A 525 -1.22 -0.57 17.19
CA HIS A 525 -0.59 -1.87 17.46
C HIS A 525 0.41 -1.80 18.61
N VAL A 526 0.90 -0.59 18.92
CA VAL A 526 1.79 -0.24 20.02
C VAL A 526 1.19 0.95 20.77
N SER A 527 1.25 0.94 22.10
CA SER A 527 0.72 2.01 22.94
C SER A 527 1.52 3.32 22.77
N PRO A 528 0.88 4.50 22.90
CA PRO A 528 1.59 5.79 22.93
C PRO A 528 2.66 5.95 24.01
N LEU A 529 2.70 5.07 25.01
CA LEU A 529 3.67 5.07 26.11
C LEU A 529 4.82 4.09 25.88
N ASP A 530 4.60 3.06 25.06
CA ASP A 530 5.56 1.99 24.79
C ASP A 530 6.25 2.14 23.41
N ALA A 531 5.75 3.05 22.57
CA ALA A 531 6.33 3.37 21.26
C ALA A 531 7.81 3.77 21.37
N ALA A 532 8.65 3.20 20.51
CA ALA A 532 10.10 3.40 20.48
C ALA A 532 10.48 4.77 19.89
N ALA A 533 10.19 5.82 20.66
CA ALA A 533 10.38 7.23 20.29
C ALA A 533 11.55 7.88 21.06
N GLY A 534 12.51 8.46 20.34
CA GLY A 534 13.34 9.53 20.88
C GLY A 534 12.52 10.81 20.97
N ALA A 535 12.53 11.53 22.10
CA ALA A 535 11.72 12.74 22.24
C ALA A 535 12.33 13.79 23.17
N GLU A 536 12.22 15.06 22.80
CA GLU A 536 12.74 16.21 23.57
C GLU A 536 11.86 17.47 23.41
N GLY A 537 11.90 18.38 24.39
CA GLY A 537 11.11 19.62 24.41
C GLY A 537 9.86 19.55 25.31
N ASP A 538 8.75 20.17 24.90
CA ASP A 538 7.52 20.27 25.71
C ASP A 538 6.84 18.89 25.89
N PRO A 539 6.87 18.29 27.09
CA PRO A 539 6.39 16.92 27.32
C PRO A 539 4.87 16.79 27.12
N GLN A 540 4.13 17.89 27.26
CA GLN A 540 2.69 17.90 27.00
C GLN A 540 2.41 17.85 25.49
N ALA A 541 3.23 18.52 24.67
CA ALA A 541 3.12 18.45 23.21
C ALA A 541 3.46 17.06 22.67
N ILE A 542 4.55 16.46 23.18
CA ILE A 542 4.96 15.09 22.83
C ILE A 542 3.84 14.10 23.15
N ARG A 543 3.33 14.08 24.40
CA ARG A 543 2.24 13.19 24.81
C ARG A 543 0.98 13.40 23.96
N ASP A 544 0.55 14.64 23.78
CA ASP A 544 -0.68 14.94 23.04
C ASP A 544 -0.57 14.49 21.57
N VAL A 545 0.61 14.57 20.95
CA VAL A 545 0.84 14.07 19.59
C VAL A 545 0.90 12.55 19.54
N LEU A 546 1.67 11.85 20.39
CA LEU A 546 1.74 10.38 20.37
C LEU A 546 0.35 9.75 20.59
N PHE A 547 -0.46 10.30 21.50
CA PHE A 547 -1.85 9.88 21.70
C PHE A 547 -2.75 10.25 20.52
N ALA A 548 -2.48 11.34 19.79
CA ALA A 548 -3.18 11.68 18.56
C ALA A 548 -2.82 10.73 17.41
N THR A 549 -1.55 10.31 17.28
CA THR A 549 -1.10 9.31 16.31
C THR A 549 -1.87 8.00 16.47
N ALA A 550 -1.90 7.44 17.69
CA ALA A 550 -2.63 6.19 17.94
C ALA A 550 -4.14 6.29 17.68
N SER A 551 -4.75 7.46 17.92
CA SER A 551 -6.17 7.70 17.69
C SER A 551 -6.59 7.77 16.22
N MET A 552 -5.68 7.47 15.28
CA MET A 552 -6.00 7.30 13.85
C MET A 552 -6.54 5.89 13.55
N SER A 553 -6.11 4.91 14.33
CA SER A 553 -6.57 3.52 14.26
C SER A 553 -8.05 3.37 14.61
N ARG A 554 -8.67 2.34 14.04
CA ARG A 554 -10.11 2.06 14.12
C ARG A 554 -10.42 0.64 13.66
N LEU A 555 -11.68 0.23 13.85
CA LEU A 555 -12.32 -0.95 13.27
C LEU A 555 -13.13 -0.57 12.01
#